data_AF-G0UKS7-F1
#
_entry.id   AF-G0UKS7-F1
#
_cell.length_a   1.000
_cell.length_b   1.000
_cell.length_c   1.000
_cell.angle_alpha   90.00
_cell.angle_beta   90.00
_cell.angle_gamma   90.00
#
_symmetry.space_group_name_H-M   'P 1'
#
loop_
_entity.id
_entity.type
_entity.pdbx_description
1 polymer ?
#
loop_
_entity_poly.entity_id
_entity_poly.type
_entity_poly.pdbx_seq_one_letter_code
_entity_poly.pdbx_strand_id
1 'polypeptide(L)'
;MNTEEPNECRPALSEVQIEALVERLHDRSIEHKNETLRQLEARLYPTVSTKRLPKEVIEKSVERQVDIEMARRRTARENLELLTKRKPTEKLTPSDVERSVERLYTDSLARKKANMEESRRRHLFPGAETVKKDTKAIHEYVARLAVPKKREFTIEEVNKVYGLLEQ
;
A
#
# COMPACT_ATOMS: atom_id res chain seq x y z
N MET A 1 -5.34 -17.69 70.03
CA MET A 1 -6.54 -18.53 69.83
C MET A 1 -6.74 -18.65 68.33
N ASN A 2 -6.36 -19.78 67.75
CA ASN A 2 -6.51 -20.02 66.32
C ASN A 2 -7.85 -20.74 66.11
N THR A 3 -8.80 -20.07 65.46
CA THR A 3 -10.05 -20.66 65.03
C THR A 3 -9.81 -21.33 63.69
N GLU A 4 -9.57 -22.63 63.70
CA GLU A 4 -9.60 -23.46 62.50
C GLU A 4 -11.08 -23.61 62.09
N GLU A 5 -11.49 -22.93 61.02
CA GLU A 5 -12.78 -23.21 60.40
C GLU A 5 -12.72 -24.56 59.70
N PRO A 6 -13.74 -25.42 59.86
CA PRO A 6 -13.77 -26.72 59.21
C PRO A 6 -13.89 -26.52 57.70
N ASN A 7 -12.90 -27.02 56.94
CA ASN A 7 -13.00 -27.18 55.51
C ASN A 7 -14.12 -28.19 55.20
N GLU A 8 -15.32 -27.69 54.99
CA GLU A 8 -16.44 -28.47 54.48
C GLU A 8 -16.08 -29.01 53.10
N CYS A 9 -15.80 -30.32 53.03
CA CYS A 9 -15.66 -31.06 51.79
C CYS A 9 -16.96 -30.93 50.99
N ARG A 10 -16.92 -30.14 49.91
CA ARG A 10 -18.03 -30.03 48.96
C ARG A 10 -18.40 -31.43 48.45
N PRO A 11 -19.70 -31.75 48.35
CA PRO A 11 -20.13 -33.04 47.83
C PRO A 11 -19.58 -33.25 46.42
N ALA A 12 -19.09 -34.46 46.14
CA ALA A 12 -18.65 -34.85 44.81
C ALA A 12 -19.83 -34.74 43.84
N LEU A 13 -19.65 -34.00 42.75
CA LEU A 13 -20.67 -33.86 41.71
C LEU A 13 -20.91 -35.21 41.03
N SER A 14 -22.16 -35.50 40.68
CA SER A 14 -22.47 -36.66 39.86
C SER A 14 -21.98 -36.47 38.43
N GLU A 15 -21.73 -37.56 37.70
CA GLU A 15 -21.27 -37.51 36.30
C GLU A 15 -22.19 -36.62 35.43
N VAL A 16 -23.50 -36.74 35.61
CA VAL A 16 -24.50 -35.90 34.91
C VAL A 16 -24.34 -34.41 35.23
N GLN A 17 -24.02 -34.07 36.47
CA GLN A 17 -23.77 -32.68 36.88
C GLN A 17 -22.45 -32.15 36.31
N ILE A 18 -21.45 -33.02 36.17
CA ILE A 18 -20.17 -32.68 35.55
C ILE A 18 -20.38 -32.42 34.06
N GLU A 19 -21.10 -33.28 33.34
CA GLU A 19 -21.41 -33.09 31.92
C GLU A 19 -22.17 -31.79 31.67
N ALA A 20 -23.22 -31.53 32.45
CA ALA A 20 -24.00 -30.28 32.35
C ALA A 20 -23.16 -29.03 32.68
N LEU A 21 -22.18 -29.15 33.57
CA LEU A 21 -21.24 -28.07 33.86
C LEU A 21 -20.27 -27.86 32.70
N VAL A 22 -19.73 -28.93 32.13
CA VAL A 22 -18.80 -28.89 30.98
C VAL A 22 -19.48 -28.25 29.78
N GLU A 23 -20.71 -28.64 29.46
CA GLU A 23 -21.50 -28.07 28.37
C GLU A 23 -21.70 -26.57 28.56
N ARG A 24 -22.13 -26.15 29.76
CA ARG A 24 -22.33 -24.72 30.07
C ARG A 24 -21.04 -23.90 29.99
N LEU A 25 -19.91 -24.46 30.44
CA LEU A 25 -18.61 -23.80 30.35
C LEU A 25 -18.13 -23.72 28.89
N HIS A 26 -18.39 -24.75 28.11
CA HIS A 26 -18.08 -24.80 26.69
C HIS A 26 -18.88 -23.74 25.91
N ASP A 27 -20.20 -23.65 26.14
CA ASP A 27 -21.06 -22.66 25.49
C ASP A 27 -20.63 -21.24 25.83
N ARG A 28 -20.37 -20.96 27.11
CA ARG A 28 -19.85 -19.67 27.56
C ARG A 28 -18.51 -19.32 26.91
N SER A 29 -17.65 -20.31 26.68
CA SER A 29 -16.37 -20.14 25.98
C SER A 29 -16.57 -19.82 24.50
N ILE A 30 -17.51 -20.49 23.83
CA ILE A 30 -17.87 -20.21 22.43
C ILE A 30 -18.45 -18.80 22.30
N GLU A 31 -19.40 -18.41 23.14
CA GLU A 31 -19.99 -17.08 23.13
C GLU A 31 -18.94 -15.99 23.29
N HIS A 32 -18.03 -16.15 24.26
CA HIS A 32 -16.92 -15.22 24.46
C HIS A 32 -16.01 -15.10 23.23
N LYS A 33 -15.67 -16.24 22.59
CA LYS A 33 -14.84 -16.25 21.37
C LYS A 33 -15.56 -15.56 20.22
N ASN A 34 -16.85 -15.82 20.03
CA ASN A 34 -17.66 -15.22 18.98
C ASN A 34 -17.75 -13.71 19.14
N GLU A 35 -17.97 -13.23 20.37
CA GLU A 35 -17.99 -11.79 20.67
C GLU A 35 -16.62 -11.14 20.40
N THR A 36 -15.54 -11.81 20.79
CA THR A 36 -14.17 -11.35 20.51
C THR A 36 -13.90 -11.26 19.00
N LEU A 37 -14.30 -12.28 18.23
CA LEU A 37 -14.16 -12.27 16.77
C LEU A 37 -14.96 -11.14 16.14
N ARG A 38 -16.19 -10.90 16.59
CA ARG A 38 -17.03 -9.80 16.11
C ARG A 38 -16.39 -8.43 16.35
N GLN A 39 -15.78 -8.23 17.51
CA GLN A 39 -15.05 -7.00 17.84
C GLN A 39 -13.80 -6.83 16.97
N LEU A 40 -13.05 -7.91 16.72
CA LEU A 40 -11.89 -7.90 15.84
C LEU A 40 -12.28 -7.63 14.39
N GLU A 41 -13.35 -8.24 13.89
CA GLU A 41 -13.89 -7.99 12.56
C GLU A 41 -14.29 -6.53 12.40
N ALA A 42 -15.02 -5.96 13.37
CA ALA A 42 -15.40 -4.56 13.34
C ALA A 42 -14.19 -3.61 13.35
N ARG A 43 -13.10 -4.00 14.04
CA ARG A 43 -11.87 -3.21 14.15
C ARG A 43 -10.98 -3.31 12.90
N LEU A 44 -10.81 -4.52 12.37
CA LEU A 44 -9.91 -4.82 11.24
C LEU A 44 -10.57 -4.54 9.90
N TYR A 45 -11.88 -4.80 9.80
CA TYR A 45 -12.67 -4.62 8.60
C TYR A 45 -13.92 -3.78 8.91
N PRO A 46 -13.77 -2.46 9.08
CA PRO A 46 -14.92 -1.57 9.18
C PRO A 46 -15.79 -1.78 7.95
N THR A 47 -16.98 -2.33 8.13
CA THR A 47 -17.94 -2.54 7.05
C THR A 47 -18.47 -1.17 6.62
N VAL A 48 -17.76 -0.55 5.66
CA VAL A 48 -18.21 0.69 5.05
C VAL A 48 -19.45 0.37 4.24
N SER A 49 -20.57 1.00 4.59
CA SER A 49 -21.81 0.88 3.83
C SER A 49 -21.56 1.26 2.37
N THR A 50 -22.00 0.44 1.42
CA THR A 50 -21.88 0.77 0.00
C THR A 50 -22.67 2.05 -0.29
N LYS A 51 -21.95 3.14 -0.60
CA LYS A 51 -22.57 4.40 -1.05
C LYS A 51 -23.13 4.18 -2.45
N ARG A 52 -24.44 3.96 -2.55
CA ARG A 52 -25.14 3.86 -3.83
C ARG A 52 -25.58 5.25 -4.28
N LEU A 53 -25.30 5.59 -5.53
CA LEU A 53 -25.84 6.79 -6.15
C LEU A 53 -27.34 6.61 -6.37
N PRO A 54 -28.15 7.68 -6.26
CA PRO A 54 -29.56 7.63 -6.61
C PRO A 54 -29.72 7.35 -8.11
N LYS A 55 -30.80 6.64 -8.46
CA LYS A 55 -31.07 6.19 -9.84
C LYS A 55 -31.04 7.33 -10.85
N GLU A 56 -31.60 8.48 -10.50
CA GLU A 56 -31.64 9.68 -11.35
C GLU A 56 -30.24 10.20 -11.71
N VAL A 57 -29.27 10.10 -10.79
CA VAL A 57 -27.89 10.55 -11.04
C VAL A 57 -27.20 9.59 -12.00
N ILE A 58 -27.49 8.29 -11.88
CA ILE A 58 -26.97 7.27 -12.79
C ILE A 58 -27.53 7.50 -14.19
N GLU A 59 -28.84 7.69 -14.32
CA GLU A 59 -29.52 7.94 -15.59
C GLU A 59 -28.97 9.18 -16.30
N LYS A 60 -28.88 10.32 -15.59
CA LYS A 60 -28.28 11.55 -16.13
C LYS A 60 -26.83 11.36 -16.59
N SER A 61 -26.06 10.53 -15.88
CA SER A 61 -24.68 10.23 -16.28
C SER A 61 -24.64 9.38 -17.56
N VAL A 62 -25.53 8.40 -17.68
CA VAL A 62 -25.62 7.55 -18.87
C VAL A 62 -26.06 8.37 -20.08
N GLU A 63 -27.11 9.19 -19.94
CA GLU A 63 -27.58 10.09 -20.99
C GLU A 63 -26.44 10.99 -21.50
N ARG A 64 -25.72 11.66 -20.58
CA ARG A 64 -24.57 12.50 -20.95
C ARG A 64 -23.48 11.72 -21.69
N GLN A 65 -23.18 10.50 -21.26
CA GLN A 65 -22.18 9.67 -21.93
C GLN A 65 -22.62 9.31 -23.35
N VAL A 66 -23.88 8.94 -23.53
CA VAL A 66 -24.46 8.63 -24.85
C VAL A 66 -24.45 9.87 -25.74
N ASP A 67 -24.83 11.03 -25.23
CA ASP A 67 -24.83 12.28 -26.00
C ASP A 67 -23.43 12.65 -26.51
N ILE A 68 -22.42 12.54 -25.64
CA ILE A 68 -21.01 12.78 -26.01
C ILE A 68 -20.57 11.80 -27.10
N GLU A 69 -20.93 10.53 -26.96
CA GLU A 69 -20.57 9.47 -27.91
C GLU A 69 -21.24 9.71 -29.28
N MET A 70 -22.52 10.04 -29.27
CA MET A 70 -23.29 10.34 -30.48
C MET A 70 -22.79 11.61 -31.17
N ALA A 71 -22.43 12.65 -30.41
CA ALA A 71 -21.81 13.86 -30.96
C ALA A 71 -20.49 13.53 -31.66
N ARG A 72 -19.62 12.74 -31.02
CA ARG A 72 -18.36 12.27 -31.64
C ARG A 72 -18.63 11.49 -32.93
N ARG A 73 -19.59 10.57 -32.95
CA ARG A 73 -19.97 9.82 -34.15
C ARG A 73 -20.46 10.73 -35.28
N ARG A 74 -21.28 11.73 -34.97
CA ARG A 74 -21.77 12.71 -35.95
C ARG A 74 -20.60 13.47 -36.58
N THR A 75 -19.72 14.04 -35.76
CA THR A 75 -18.55 14.76 -36.26
C THR A 75 -17.62 13.87 -37.10
N ALA A 76 -17.42 12.61 -36.70
CA ALA A 76 -16.60 11.67 -37.47
C ALA A 76 -17.21 11.36 -38.85
N ARG A 77 -18.54 11.18 -38.92
CA ARG A 77 -19.26 10.97 -40.19
C ARG A 77 -19.18 12.20 -41.08
N GLU A 78 -19.44 13.39 -40.54
CA GLU A 78 -19.33 14.66 -41.27
C GLU A 78 -17.91 14.87 -41.82
N ASN A 79 -16.88 14.62 -41.02
CA ASN A 79 -15.49 14.70 -41.46
C ASN A 79 -15.17 13.71 -42.58
N LEU A 80 -15.67 12.47 -42.48
CA LEU A 80 -15.50 11.47 -43.52
C LEU A 80 -16.19 11.89 -44.81
N GLU A 81 -17.41 12.41 -44.72
CA GLU A 81 -18.17 12.92 -45.87
C GLU A 81 -17.47 14.11 -46.54
N LEU A 82 -16.89 15.02 -45.75
CA LEU A 82 -16.06 16.09 -46.29
C LEU A 82 -14.81 15.56 -46.99
N LEU A 83 -14.15 14.55 -46.44
CA LEU A 83 -12.97 13.94 -47.06
C LEU A 83 -13.31 13.18 -48.34
N THR A 84 -14.45 12.49 -48.41
CA THR A 84 -14.88 11.80 -49.64
C THR A 84 -15.27 12.80 -50.72
N LYS A 85 -15.97 13.89 -50.36
CA LYS A 85 -16.29 14.99 -51.29
C LYS A 85 -15.06 15.74 -51.79
N ARG A 86 -14.01 15.85 -50.98
CA ARG A 86 -12.78 16.62 -51.29
C ARG A 86 -11.71 15.83 -52.03
N LYS A 87 -11.81 14.51 -52.19
CA LYS A 87 -10.80 13.74 -52.94
C LYS A 87 -11.08 13.78 -54.43
N PRO A 88 -10.36 14.58 -55.25
CA PRO A 88 -10.16 14.19 -56.63
C PRO A 88 -9.36 12.88 -56.60
N THR A 89 -9.75 11.91 -57.43
CA THR A 89 -8.95 10.72 -57.71
C THR A 89 -7.73 11.08 -58.55
N GLU A 90 -6.90 12.00 -58.08
CA GLU A 90 -5.60 12.23 -58.69
C GLU A 90 -4.71 11.05 -58.32
N LYS A 91 -4.33 10.29 -59.35
CA LYS A 91 -3.37 9.20 -59.21
C LYS A 91 -2.03 9.83 -58.81
N LEU A 92 -1.56 9.53 -57.61
CA LEU A 92 -0.24 9.93 -57.14
C LEU A 92 0.82 9.49 -58.15
N THR A 93 1.74 10.39 -58.49
CA THR A 93 2.88 10.01 -59.33
C THR A 93 3.84 9.15 -58.50
N PRO A 94 4.65 8.27 -59.12
CA PRO A 94 5.63 7.47 -58.40
C PRO A 94 6.58 8.33 -57.55
N SER A 95 6.95 9.54 -58.00
CA SER A 95 7.79 10.44 -57.22
C SER A 95 7.11 10.97 -55.95
N ASP A 96 5.79 11.17 -55.97
CA ASP A 96 5.03 11.59 -54.80
C ASP A 96 4.93 10.47 -53.77
N VAL A 97 4.82 9.22 -54.24
CA VAL A 97 4.86 8.04 -53.39
C VAL A 97 6.22 7.92 -52.72
N GLU A 98 7.32 8.04 -53.48
CA GLU A 98 8.69 7.99 -52.94
C GLU A 98 8.94 9.06 -51.89
N ARG A 99 8.56 10.33 -52.17
CA ARG A 99 8.67 11.43 -51.19
C ARG A 99 7.83 11.19 -49.94
N SER A 100 6.62 10.62 -50.11
CA SER A 100 5.77 10.29 -48.96
C SER A 100 6.37 9.17 -48.12
N VAL A 101 6.95 8.15 -48.75
CA VAL A 101 7.62 7.04 -48.04
C VAL A 101 8.84 7.55 -47.29
N GLU A 102 9.68 8.38 -47.92
CA GLU A 102 10.86 8.99 -47.28
C GLU A 102 10.46 9.86 -46.07
N ARG A 103 9.42 10.68 -46.21
CA ARG A 103 8.88 11.49 -45.10
C ARG A 103 8.36 10.60 -43.96
N LEU A 104 7.57 9.58 -44.26
CA LEU A 104 7.04 8.69 -43.22
C LEU A 104 8.16 7.92 -42.51
N TYR A 105 9.19 7.50 -43.26
CA TYR A 105 10.35 6.82 -42.71
C TYR A 105 11.12 7.74 -41.74
N THR A 106 11.45 8.95 -42.17
CA THR A 106 12.16 9.94 -41.34
C THR A 106 11.36 10.34 -40.09
N ASP A 107 10.06 10.60 -40.22
CA ASP A 107 9.16 10.88 -39.11
C ASP A 107 9.11 9.73 -38.10
N SER A 108 9.04 8.49 -38.58
CA SER A 108 9.00 7.30 -37.72
C SER A 108 10.30 7.12 -36.92
N LEU A 109 11.45 7.39 -37.54
CA LEU A 109 12.74 7.37 -36.86
C LEU A 109 12.84 8.47 -35.81
N ALA A 110 12.36 9.69 -36.11
CA ALA A 110 12.34 10.79 -35.16
C ALA A 110 11.47 10.46 -33.93
N ARG A 111 10.26 9.93 -34.15
CA ARG A 111 9.38 9.48 -33.05
C ARG A 111 10.00 8.38 -32.21
N LYS A 112 10.64 7.39 -32.85
CA LYS A 112 11.31 6.31 -32.12
C LYS A 112 12.45 6.84 -31.25
N LYS A 113 13.25 7.79 -31.76
CA LYS A 113 14.32 8.45 -30.99
C LYS A 113 13.75 9.20 -29.78
N ALA A 114 12.73 10.02 -29.99
CA ALA A 114 12.07 10.76 -28.91
C ALA A 114 11.51 9.82 -27.82
N ASN A 115 10.81 8.75 -28.22
CA ASN A 115 10.26 7.78 -27.27
C ASN A 115 11.36 7.04 -26.49
N MET A 116 12.49 6.73 -27.14
CA MET A 116 13.64 6.11 -26.47
C MET A 116 14.28 7.05 -25.45
N GLU A 117 14.42 8.34 -25.77
CA GLU A 117 14.92 9.34 -24.84
C GLU A 117 13.97 9.57 -23.67
N GLU A 118 12.68 9.63 -23.92
CA GLU A 118 11.67 9.76 -22.87
C GLU A 118 11.65 8.54 -21.96
N SER A 119 11.70 7.32 -22.53
CA SER A 119 11.84 6.08 -21.78
C SER A 119 13.11 6.06 -20.93
N ARG A 120 14.24 6.50 -21.48
CA ARG A 120 15.49 6.67 -20.73
C ARG A 120 15.32 7.65 -19.57
N ARG A 121 14.67 8.79 -19.76
CA ARG A 121 14.42 9.75 -18.67
C ARG A 121 13.52 9.18 -17.57
N ARG A 122 12.50 8.39 -17.95
CA ARG A 122 11.55 7.79 -17.00
C ARG A 122 12.14 6.61 -16.23
N HIS A 123 13.03 5.83 -16.86
CA HIS A 123 13.47 4.54 -16.32
C HIS A 123 14.96 4.46 -15.98
N LEU A 124 15.81 5.39 -16.43
CA LEU A 124 17.08 5.58 -15.75
C LEU A 124 16.78 6.28 -14.44
N PHE A 125 16.96 5.55 -13.34
CA PHE A 125 17.05 6.14 -12.02
C PHE A 125 18.31 7.03 -12.01
N PRO A 126 18.19 8.38 -11.97
CA PRO A 126 19.36 9.18 -11.66
C PRO A 126 19.73 8.77 -10.23
N GLY A 127 20.82 8.01 -10.08
CA GLY A 127 21.32 7.64 -8.76
C GLY A 127 21.40 8.89 -7.89
N ALA A 128 21.06 8.76 -6.60
CA ALA A 128 21.15 9.88 -5.66
C ALA A 128 22.52 10.56 -5.82
N GLU A 129 22.51 11.90 -5.93
CA GLU A 129 23.75 12.65 -6.03
C GLU A 129 24.66 12.24 -4.88
N THR A 130 25.84 11.72 -5.22
CA THR A 130 26.80 11.26 -4.22
C THR A 130 27.39 12.49 -3.53
N VAL A 131 26.75 12.92 -2.45
CA VAL A 131 27.27 13.97 -1.58
C VAL A 131 28.54 13.42 -0.93
N LYS A 132 29.70 13.89 -1.42
CA LYS A 132 30.99 13.59 -0.80
C LYS A 132 31.01 14.24 0.59
N LYS A 133 30.77 13.44 1.63
CA LYS A 133 30.92 13.88 3.02
C LYS A 133 32.41 14.02 3.35
N ASP A 134 32.73 15.00 4.18
CA ASP A 134 34.08 15.20 4.68
C ASP A 134 34.56 13.97 5.46
N THR A 135 35.75 13.47 5.11
CA THR A 135 36.31 12.24 5.69
C THR A 135 36.53 12.38 7.19
N LYS A 136 36.86 13.60 7.67
CA LYS A 136 37.05 13.88 9.09
C LYS A 136 35.77 13.67 9.89
N ALA A 137 34.64 14.17 9.39
CA ALA A 137 33.34 14.02 10.04
C ALA A 137 32.90 12.54 10.14
N ILE A 138 33.24 11.73 9.14
CA ILE A 138 32.99 10.28 9.17
C ILE A 138 33.81 9.61 10.26
N HIS A 139 35.11 9.94 10.37
CA HIS A 139 35.99 9.35 11.37
C HIS A 139 35.57 9.71 12.80
N GLU A 140 35.17 10.97 13.03
CA GLU A 140 34.65 11.40 14.33
C GLU A 140 33.37 10.67 14.73
N TYR A 141 32.44 10.48 13.78
CA TYR A 141 31.20 9.75 14.04
C TYR A 141 31.45 8.28 14.37
N VAL A 142 32.34 7.62 13.62
CA VAL A 142 32.74 6.23 13.88
C VAL A 142 33.43 6.10 15.24
N ALA A 143 34.31 7.05 15.59
CA ALA A 143 34.98 7.07 16.89
C ALA A 143 33.97 7.15 18.06
N ARG A 144 32.89 7.92 17.91
CA ARG A 144 31.81 7.99 18.93
C ARG A 144 31.06 6.66 19.06
N LEU A 145 30.83 5.96 17.95
CA LEU A 145 30.16 4.65 17.97
C LEU A 145 31.05 3.53 18.50
N ALA A 146 32.37 3.68 18.38
CA ALA A 146 33.35 2.72 18.85
C ALA A 146 33.57 2.73 20.37
N VAL A 147 33.01 3.72 21.10
CA VAL A 147 33.08 3.74 22.56
C VAL A 147 32.19 2.62 23.13
N PRO A 148 32.77 1.65 23.88
CA PRO A 148 32.00 0.57 24.49
C PRO A 148 30.94 1.13 25.44
N LYS A 149 29.66 0.81 25.21
CA LYS A 149 28.55 1.28 26.06
C LYS A 149 28.56 0.69 27.47
N LYS A 150 29.30 -0.39 27.69
CA LYS A 150 29.49 -1.02 29.00
C LYS A 150 30.89 -0.68 29.48
N ARG A 151 30.97 0.15 30.52
CA ARG A 151 32.21 0.38 31.26
C ARG A 151 32.30 -0.73 32.32
N GLU A 152 33.37 -1.49 32.29
CA GLU A 152 33.68 -2.41 33.38
C GLU A 152 34.19 -1.57 34.56
N PHE A 153 33.46 -1.60 35.67
CA PHE A 153 33.87 -0.91 36.89
C PHE A 153 34.79 -1.83 37.68
N THR A 154 35.93 -1.31 38.14
CA THR A 154 36.78 -2.03 39.08
C THR A 154 36.13 -2.07 40.46
N ILE A 155 36.43 -3.11 41.25
CA ILE A 155 35.87 -3.31 42.60
C ILE A 155 36.15 -2.08 43.48
N GLU A 156 37.29 -1.41 43.29
CA GLU A 156 37.65 -0.17 43.99
C GLU A 156 36.73 1.01 43.65
N GLU A 157 36.37 1.19 42.37
CA GLU A 157 35.44 2.23 41.93
C GLU A 157 34.04 1.96 42.50
N VAL A 158 33.60 0.69 42.50
CA VAL A 158 32.31 0.26 43.08
C VAL A 158 32.30 0.52 44.58
N ASN A 159 33.35 0.12 45.30
CA ASN A 159 33.44 0.31 46.75
C ASN A 159 33.45 1.79 47.14
N LYS A 160 34.02 2.67 46.29
CA LYS A 160 33.98 4.12 46.46
C LYS A 160 32.59 4.71 46.26
N VAL A 161 31.82 4.22 45.28
CA VAL A 161 30.43 4.67 45.03
C VAL A 161 29.50 4.26 46.19
N TYR A 162 29.71 3.09 46.77
CA TYR A 162 28.87 2.55 47.83
C TYR A 162 29.36 2.85 49.26
N GLY A 163 30.43 3.63 49.42
CA GLY A 163 30.95 4.02 50.74
C GLY A 163 31.42 2.82 51.59
N LEU A 164 31.78 1.70 50.95
CA LEU A 164 32.18 0.46 51.63
C LEU A 164 33.66 0.48 52.07
N LEU A 165 34.35 1.60 51.87
CA LEU A 165 35.72 1.88 52.33
C LEU A 165 35.69 2.90 53.48
N GLU A 166 35.01 2.54 54.57
CA GLU A 166 35.23 3.14 55.89
C GLU A 166 35.55 2.03 56.89
N GLN A 167 36.82 1.60 56.88
CA GLN A 167 37.75 1.42 58.01
C GLN A 167 38.98 0.63 57.58
#